data_AF-A0A5N3P5Q3-F1
#
_entry.id   AF-A0A5N3P5Q3-F1
#
_cell.length_a   1.000
_cell.length_b   1.000
_cell.length_c   1.000
_cell.angle_alpha   90.00
_cell.angle_beta   90.00
_cell.angle_gamma   90.00
#
_symmetry.space_group_name_H-M   'P 1'
#
loop_
_entity.id
_entity.type
_entity.pdbx_description
1 polymer ?
#
loop_
_entity_poly.entity_id
_entity_poly.type
_entity_poly.pdbx_seq_one_letter_code
_entity_poly.pdbx_strand_id
1 'polypeptide(L)'
;MTTLTVREAYLAMYRFMEVIADRDNLDGFNVMLGSMSFLRDGSTADAGMWWDWEQAVKRVEGDLDSKLSIEEAHATMRSFLETYNSRGPSDDIIEILIHMVPPSLSEPEGEPLWKDWLNAVRAAKMNEVDAALRLHKLR
;
A
#
# COMPACT_ATOMS: atom_id res chain seq x y z
N MET A 1 -2.54 -1.15 -20.76
CA MET A 1 -2.87 -0.77 -19.37
C MET A 1 -2.50 -1.93 -18.45
N THR A 2 -1.71 -1.65 -17.43
CA THR A 2 -1.34 -2.65 -16.41
C THR A 2 -2.40 -2.60 -15.31
N THR A 3 -3.06 -3.72 -15.02
CA THR A 3 -4.06 -3.81 -13.94
C THR A 3 -3.62 -4.80 -12.87
N LEU A 4 -3.98 -4.54 -11.61
CA LEU A 4 -3.64 -5.33 -10.43
C LEU A 4 -4.89 -6.01 -9.87
N THR A 5 -4.75 -7.22 -9.34
CA THR A 5 -5.76 -7.74 -8.41
C THR A 5 -5.78 -6.92 -7.13
N VAL A 6 -6.86 -6.99 -6.35
CA VAL A 6 -6.95 -6.38 -5.01
C VAL A 6 -5.77 -6.78 -4.12
N ARG A 7 -5.33 -8.04 -4.21
CA ARG A 7 -4.18 -8.55 -3.45
C ARG A 7 -2.85 -8.02 -3.96
N GLU A 8 -2.65 -7.95 -5.26
CA GLU A 8 -1.45 -7.35 -5.86
C GLU A 8 -1.34 -5.86 -5.51
N ALA A 9 -2.45 -5.13 -5.49
CA ALA A 9 -2.50 -3.73 -5.07
C ALA A 9 -2.18 -3.56 -3.57
N TYR A 10 -2.67 -4.46 -2.71
CA TYR A 10 -2.29 -4.47 -1.29
C TYR A 10 -0.80 -4.69 -1.10
N LEU A 11 -0.22 -5.66 -1.83
CA LEU A 11 1.21 -5.94 -1.81
C LEU A 11 2.04 -4.77 -2.33
N ALA A 12 1.55 -4.07 -3.35
CA ALA A 12 2.20 -2.86 -3.87
C ALA A 12 2.23 -1.76 -2.80
N MET A 13 1.11 -1.50 -2.13
CA MET A 13 1.03 -0.57 -1.00
C MET A 13 1.99 -0.97 0.12
N TYR A 14 1.96 -2.23 0.57
CA TYR A 14 2.83 -2.71 1.65
C TYR A 14 4.31 -2.42 1.33
N ARG A 15 4.77 -2.84 0.15
CA ARG A 15 6.16 -2.67 -0.29
C ARG A 15 6.54 -1.20 -0.43
N PHE A 16 5.62 -0.39 -0.94
CA PHE A 16 5.84 1.04 -1.08
C PHE A 16 6.07 1.70 0.30
N MET A 17 5.25 1.37 1.28
CA MET A 17 5.39 1.91 2.63
C MET A 17 6.64 1.39 3.35
N GLU A 18 7.01 0.12 3.14
CA GLU A 18 8.27 -0.45 3.64
C GLU A 18 9.48 0.35 3.12
N VAL A 19 9.52 0.64 1.81
CA VAL A 19 10.59 1.43 1.19
C VAL A 19 10.66 2.85 1.77
N ILE A 20 9.52 3.50 2.03
CA ILE A 20 9.50 4.86 2.57
C ILE A 20 9.88 4.88 4.05
N ALA A 21 9.33 3.95 4.84
CA ALA A 21 9.65 3.84 6.25
C ALA A 21 11.16 3.64 6.46
N ASP A 22 11.77 2.78 5.65
CA ASP A 22 13.23 2.54 5.66
C ASP A 22 14.03 3.78 5.22
N ARG A 23 13.58 4.49 4.17
CA ARG A 23 14.31 5.64 3.63
C ARG A 23 14.28 6.85 4.57
N ASP A 24 13.12 7.12 5.15
CA ASP A 24 12.85 8.36 5.88
C ASP A 24 12.84 8.13 7.42
N ASN A 25 13.22 6.93 7.87
CA ASN A 25 13.28 6.49 9.28
C ASN A 25 11.97 6.75 10.04
N LEU A 26 10.85 6.42 9.40
CA LEU A 26 9.52 6.64 9.95
C LEU A 26 9.15 5.45 10.86
N ASP A 27 9.76 5.42 12.05
CA ASP A 27 9.61 4.31 13.02
C ASP A 27 8.14 4.04 13.41
N GLY A 28 7.25 5.02 13.24
CA GLY A 28 5.81 4.89 13.44
C GLY A 28 5.14 3.87 12.52
N PHE A 29 5.75 3.52 11.38
CA PHE A 29 5.20 2.56 10.43
C PHE A 29 5.48 1.09 10.78
N ASN A 30 6.47 0.80 11.61
CA ASN A 30 6.86 -0.59 11.90
C ASN A 30 5.72 -1.40 12.53
N VAL A 31 4.91 -0.76 13.38
CA VAL A 31 3.72 -1.40 13.97
C VAL A 31 2.66 -1.65 12.90
N MET A 32 2.39 -0.67 12.04
CA MET A 32 1.40 -0.80 10.96
C MET A 32 1.81 -1.87 9.96
N LEU A 33 3.06 -1.86 9.48
CA LEU A 33 3.61 -2.86 8.58
C LEU A 33 3.58 -4.25 9.23
N GLY A 34 3.88 -4.37 10.53
CA GLY A 34 3.71 -5.61 11.27
C GLY A 34 2.28 -6.17 11.17
N SER A 35 1.26 -5.33 11.43
CA SER A 35 -0.15 -5.71 11.36
C SER A 35 -0.63 -6.04 9.93
N MET A 36 -0.03 -5.41 8.92
CA MET A 36 -0.37 -5.61 7.51
C MET A 36 0.33 -6.80 6.86
N SER A 37 1.36 -7.35 7.50
CA SER A 37 2.14 -8.46 6.95
C SER A 37 1.26 -9.69 6.67
N PHE A 38 1.51 -10.37 5.55
CA PHE A 38 0.90 -11.66 5.28
C PHE A 38 1.53 -12.78 6.10
N LEU A 39 0.69 -13.66 6.65
CA LEU A 39 1.04 -14.91 7.29
C LEU A 39 1.21 -16.04 6.25
N ARG A 40 1.69 -17.20 6.71
CA ARG A 40 1.93 -18.38 5.85
C ARG A 40 0.67 -18.92 5.17
N ASP A 41 -0.49 -18.72 5.78
CA ASP A 41 -1.77 -19.14 5.23
C ASP A 41 -2.35 -18.14 4.21
N GLY A 42 -1.66 -17.02 3.97
CA GLY A 42 -2.06 -15.98 3.03
C GLY A 42 -3.01 -14.94 3.62
N SER A 43 -3.38 -15.04 4.90
CA SER A 43 -4.10 -13.99 5.64
C SER A 43 -3.15 -12.90 6.12
N THR A 44 -3.66 -11.71 6.46
CA THR A 44 -2.86 -10.66 7.13
C THR A 44 -2.72 -10.96 8.62
N ALA A 45 -1.66 -10.45 9.26
CA ALA A 45 -1.42 -10.63 10.68
C ALA A 45 -2.54 -10.02 11.55
N ASP A 46 -3.12 -8.90 11.09
CA ASP A 46 -4.34 -8.32 11.61
C ASP A 46 -5.45 -8.36 10.55
N ALA A 47 -6.53 -9.10 10.83
CA ALA A 47 -7.68 -9.20 9.94
C ALA A 47 -8.43 -7.87 9.78
N GLY A 48 -8.33 -6.96 10.74
CA GLY A 48 -8.87 -5.60 10.66
C GLY A 48 -8.21 -4.78 9.55
N MET A 49 -6.89 -4.94 9.36
CA MET A 49 -6.16 -4.27 8.28
C MET A 49 -6.63 -4.74 6.89
N TRP A 50 -6.89 -6.04 6.74
CA TRP A 50 -7.44 -6.56 5.50
C TRP A 50 -8.86 -6.05 5.24
N TRP A 51 -9.70 -6.04 6.29
CA TRP A 51 -11.06 -5.51 6.18
C TRP A 51 -11.07 -4.03 5.77
N ASP A 52 -10.22 -3.21 6.37
CA ASP A 52 -10.09 -1.79 6.02
C ASP A 52 -9.64 -1.59 4.57
N TRP A 53 -8.73 -2.45 4.08
CA TRP A 53 -8.33 -2.46 2.69
C TRP A 53 -9.48 -2.81 1.76
N GLU A 54 -10.27 -3.83 2.07
CA GLU A 54 -11.47 -4.18 1.30
C GLU A 54 -12.48 -3.03 1.26
N GLN A 55 -12.65 -2.29 2.37
CA GLN A 55 -13.50 -1.09 2.38
C GLN A 55 -12.94 0.03 1.50
N ALA A 56 -11.61 0.21 1.48
CA ALA A 56 -10.96 1.16 0.59
C ALA A 56 -11.19 0.81 -0.88
N VAL A 57 -11.05 -0.47 -1.26
CA VAL A 57 -11.31 -0.95 -2.63
C VAL A 57 -12.77 -0.67 -3.02
N LYS A 58 -13.72 -1.00 -2.13
CA LYS A 58 -15.14 -0.75 -2.38
C LYS A 58 -15.46 0.74 -2.53
N ARG A 59 -14.72 1.63 -1.88
CA ARG A 59 -14.90 3.08 -2.05
C ARG A 59 -14.42 3.58 -3.42
N VAL A 60 -13.40 2.95 -3.99
CA VAL A 60 -12.81 3.37 -5.27
C VAL A 60 -13.49 2.68 -6.45
N GLU A 61 -13.61 1.34 -6.43
CA GLU A 61 -14.11 0.54 -7.55
C GLU A 61 -15.47 -0.13 -7.30
N GLY A 62 -15.93 -0.22 -6.05
CA GLY A 62 -17.20 -0.86 -5.70
C GLY A 62 -17.21 -2.38 -5.68
N ASP A 63 -16.19 -3.05 -6.23
CA ASP A 63 -16.11 -4.51 -6.35
C ASP A 63 -14.70 -5.06 -6.01
N LEU A 64 -14.66 -6.15 -5.23
CA LEU A 64 -13.43 -6.80 -4.78
C LEU A 64 -12.85 -7.78 -5.82
N ASP A 65 -13.66 -8.25 -6.76
CA ASP A 65 -13.20 -9.14 -7.83
C ASP A 65 -12.67 -8.35 -9.05
N SER A 66 -12.79 -7.02 -8.99
CA SER A 66 -12.31 -6.12 -10.03
C SER A 66 -10.77 -6.04 -10.07
N LYS A 67 -10.26 -5.73 -11.26
CA LYS A 67 -8.83 -5.43 -11.44
C LYS A 67 -8.65 -3.92 -11.42
N LEU A 68 -7.81 -3.44 -10.52
CA LEU A 68 -7.50 -2.03 -10.34
C LEU A 68 -6.47 -1.59 -11.38
N SER A 69 -6.65 -0.44 -12.00
CA SER A 69 -5.54 0.28 -12.65
C SER A 69 -4.49 0.70 -11.60
N ILE A 70 -3.35 1.19 -12.07
CA ILE A 70 -2.29 1.69 -11.18
C ILE A 70 -2.79 2.88 -10.36
N GLU A 71 -3.59 3.73 -10.99
CA GLU A 71 -4.18 4.93 -10.43
C GLU A 71 -5.27 4.60 -9.40
N GLU A 72 -6.13 3.62 -9.70
CA GLU A 72 -7.17 3.15 -8.76
C GLU A 72 -6.57 2.41 -7.57
N ALA A 73 -5.52 1.60 -7.79
CA ALA A 73 -4.77 0.97 -6.71
C ALA A 73 -4.09 2.01 -5.80
N HIS A 74 -3.57 3.09 -6.38
CA HIS A 74 -3.00 4.20 -5.62
C HIS A 74 -4.09 4.96 -4.82
N ALA A 75 -5.23 5.26 -5.45
CA ALA A 75 -6.36 5.88 -4.77
C ALA A 75 -6.88 5.01 -3.61
N THR A 76 -6.88 3.69 -3.80
CA THR A 76 -7.25 2.72 -2.77
C THR A 76 -6.29 2.78 -1.57
N MET A 77 -4.98 2.78 -1.82
CA MET A 77 -3.96 2.98 -0.78
C MET A 77 -4.19 4.28 -0.01
N ARG A 78 -4.44 5.39 -0.70
CA ARG A 78 -4.74 6.67 -0.03
C ARG A 78 -5.98 6.57 0.87
N SER A 79 -7.07 6.00 0.36
CA SER A 79 -8.30 5.81 1.15
C SER A 79 -8.08 4.92 2.38
N PHE A 80 -7.26 3.89 2.25
CA PHE A 80 -6.85 3.04 3.37
C PHE A 80 -6.07 3.84 4.42
N LEU A 81 -5.03 4.56 4.00
CA LEU A 81 -4.18 5.36 4.90
C LEU A 81 -4.96 6.47 5.60
N GLU A 82 -5.87 7.14 4.91
CA GLU A 82 -6.79 8.13 5.50
C GLU A 82 -7.67 7.49 6.59
N THR A 83 -8.17 6.27 6.33
CA THR A 83 -8.97 5.53 7.32
C THR A 83 -8.14 5.16 8.53
N TYR A 84 -6.93 4.64 8.33
CA TYR A 84 -6.02 4.28 9.43
C TYR A 84 -5.67 5.53 10.27
N ASN A 85 -5.26 6.61 9.61
CA ASN A 85 -4.90 7.88 10.26
C ASN A 85 -6.06 8.50 11.07
N SER A 86 -7.31 8.29 10.63
CA SER A 86 -8.49 8.80 11.36
C SER A 86 -8.70 8.16 12.74
N ARG A 87 -8.13 6.97 12.98
CA ARG A 87 -8.28 6.22 14.24
C ARG A 87 -7.16 6.51 15.25
N GLY A 88 -6.05 7.02 14.75
CA GLY A 88 -4.86 7.38 15.52
C GLY A 88 -3.95 8.20 14.62
N PRO A 89 -4.08 9.54 14.63
CA PRO A 89 -3.30 10.40 13.74
C PRO A 89 -1.80 10.17 13.91
N SER A 90 -1.10 10.03 12.79
CA SER A 90 0.34 9.92 12.70
C SER A 90 0.85 11.00 11.75
N ASP A 91 1.77 11.84 12.24
CA ASP A 91 2.39 12.90 11.44
C ASP A 91 3.09 12.30 10.20
N ASP A 92 3.71 11.12 10.36
CA ASP A 92 4.38 10.42 9.26
C ASP A 92 3.38 9.97 8.16
N ILE A 93 2.16 9.55 8.53
CA ILE A 93 1.12 9.18 7.55
C ILE A 93 0.58 10.43 6.84
N ILE A 94 0.43 11.53 7.58
CA ILE A 94 -0.01 12.80 7.01
C ILE A 94 1.02 13.31 5.99
N GLU A 95 2.30 13.25 6.32
CA GLU A 95 3.40 13.65 5.42
C GLU A 95 3.35 12.85 4.12
N ILE A 96 3.21 11.53 4.21
CA ILE A 96 3.05 10.64 3.06
C ILE A 96 1.80 11.01 2.23
N LEU A 97 0.65 11.27 2.85
CA LEU A 97 -0.60 11.61 2.14
C LEU A 97 -0.54 12.96 1.42
N ILE A 98 0.22 13.93 1.96
CA ILE A 98 0.43 15.25 1.35
C ILE A 98 1.30 15.13 0.09
N HIS A 99 2.37 14.35 0.15
CA HIS A 99 3.39 14.26 -0.92
C HIS A 99 3.14 13.17 -1.95
N MET A 100 2.02 12.45 -1.89
CA MET A 100 1.76 11.33 -2.79
C MET A 100 0.54 11.59 -3.67
N VAL A 101 0.66 12.55 -4.57
CA VAL A 101 -0.39 12.94 -5.51
C VAL A 101 -0.06 12.32 -6.88
N PRO A 102 -1.03 11.72 -7.61
CA PRO A 102 -0.75 11.20 -8.95
C PRO A 102 -0.21 12.32 -9.86
N PRO A 103 0.73 12.04 -10.78
CA PRO A 103 1.26 13.04 -11.72
C PRO A 103 0.23 13.65 -12.68
N SER A 104 -1.00 13.10 -12.74
CA SER A 104 -2.12 13.73 -13.45
C SER A 104 -2.70 14.93 -12.68
N LEU A 105 -2.33 15.09 -11.40
CA LEU A 105 -2.79 16.13 -10.46
C LEU A 105 -1.63 16.98 -9.90
N SER A 106 -0.37 16.62 -10.18
CA SER A 106 0.86 17.38 -9.87
C SER A 106 1.71 17.55 -11.15
N GLU A 107 2.52 18.60 -11.28
CA GLU A 107 3.30 18.85 -12.52
C GLU A 107 4.21 17.67 -12.92
N PRO A 108 4.48 17.44 -14.23
CA PRO A 108 4.71 16.10 -14.77
C PRO A 108 6.13 15.53 -14.61
N GLU A 109 7.01 16.14 -13.81
CA GLU A 109 8.41 15.75 -13.76
C GLU A 109 8.86 15.32 -12.36
N GLY A 110 8.63 14.04 -12.05
CA GLY A 110 9.59 13.30 -11.23
C GLY A 110 9.40 13.33 -9.72
N GLU A 111 8.16 13.30 -9.22
CA GLU A 111 7.93 13.09 -7.79
C GLU A 111 8.50 11.71 -7.38
N PRO A 112 9.54 11.66 -6.52
CA PRO A 112 10.24 10.42 -6.17
C PRO A 112 9.29 9.33 -5.65
N LEU A 113 8.25 9.73 -4.92
CA LEU A 113 7.24 8.84 -4.37
C LEU A 113 6.40 8.15 -5.45
N TRP A 114 6.04 8.83 -6.53
CA TRP A 114 5.30 8.16 -7.61
C TRP A 114 6.17 7.11 -8.31
N LYS A 115 7.47 7.39 -8.49
CA LYS A 115 8.41 6.42 -9.04
C LYS A 115 8.55 5.19 -8.11
N ASP A 116 8.59 5.41 -6.80
CA ASP A 116 8.63 4.34 -5.81
C ASP A 116 7.34 3.50 -5.84
N TRP A 117 6.19 4.14 -5.96
CA TRP A 117 4.90 3.47 -6.15
C TRP A 117 4.90 2.57 -7.39
N LEU A 118 5.35 3.08 -8.53
CA LEU A 118 5.44 2.28 -9.77
C LEU A 118 6.41 1.09 -9.63
N ASN A 119 7.50 1.25 -8.89
CA ASN A 119 8.42 0.16 -8.61
C ASN A 119 7.80 -0.89 -7.69
N ALA A 120 7.05 -0.47 -6.68
CA ALA A 120 6.33 -1.37 -5.78
C ALA A 120 5.25 -2.17 -6.53
N VAL A 121 4.49 -1.53 -7.43
CA VAL A 121 3.53 -2.18 -8.34
C VAL A 121 4.20 -3.26 -9.20
N ARG A 122 5.34 -2.93 -9.81
CA ARG A 122 6.10 -3.90 -10.61
C ARG A 122 6.56 -5.09 -9.76
N ALA A 123 7.06 -4.82 -8.56
CA ALA A 123 7.54 -5.85 -7.65
C ALA A 123 6.42 -6.76 -7.12
N ALA A 124 5.22 -6.20 -6.86
CA ALA A 124 4.06 -6.95 -6.41
C ALA A 124 3.58 -7.94 -7.48
N LYS A 125 3.51 -7.51 -8.75
CA LYS A 125 3.16 -8.36 -9.89
C LYS A 125 4.15 -9.49 -10.16
N MET A 126 5.44 -9.26 -9.91
CA MET A 126 6.48 -10.25 -10.18
C MET A 126 6.58 -11.33 -9.10
N ASN A 127 6.02 -11.12 -7.90
CA ASN A 127 6.29 -11.96 -6.72
C ASN A 127 5.06 -12.20 -5.83
N GLU A 128 4.01 -12.86 -6.34
CA GLU A 128 2.95 -13.40 -5.45
C GLU A 128 3.50 -14.43 -4.45
N VAL A 129 4.59 -15.13 -4.79
CA VAL A 129 5.14 -16.26 -4.00
C VAL A 129 6.27 -15.80 -3.04
N ASP A 130 7.15 -14.91 -3.49
CA ASP A 130 8.33 -14.48 -2.73
C ASP A 130 8.02 -13.37 -1.70
N ALA A 131 6.97 -12.56 -1.92
CA ALA A 131 6.54 -11.51 -0.99
C ALA A 131 6.02 -12.10 0.33
N ALA A 132 5.24 -13.18 0.26
CA ALA A 132 4.74 -13.90 1.43
C ALA A 132 5.86 -14.62 2.21
N LEU A 133 6.97 -14.97 1.55
CA LEU A 133 8.10 -15.68 2.16
C LEU A 133 9.16 -14.75 2.77
N ARG A 134 9.35 -13.52 2.26
CA ARG A 134 10.31 -12.55 2.83
C ARG A 134 9.87 -11.89 4.14
N LEU A 135 8.58 -11.97 4.48
CA LEU A 135 8.02 -11.48 5.74
C LEU A 135 8.48 -12.27 6.99
N HIS A 136 9.27 -13.33 6.81
CA HIS A 136 9.86 -14.11 7.91
C HIS A 136 11.19 -13.57 8.45
N LYS A 137 11.76 -12.50 7.87
CA LYS A 137 13.09 -12.00 8.29
C LYS A 137 13.08 -10.99 9.44
N LEU A 138 11.92 -10.65 10.00
CA LEU A 138 11.81 -9.91 11.25
C LEU A 138 11.40 -10.84 12.38
N ARG A 139 12.30 -11.75 12.75
CA ARG A 139 12.31 -12.45 14.05
C ARG A 139 13.75 -12.62 14.52
#